data_AF-A0A8S8YZE9-F1
#
_entry.id   AF-A0A8S8YZE9-F1
#
_cell.length_a   1.000
_cell.length_b   1.000
_cell.length_c   1.000
_cell.angle_alpha   90.00
_cell.angle_beta   90.00
_cell.angle_gamma   90.00
#
_symmetry.space_group_name_H-M   'P 1'
#
loop_
_entity.id
_entity.type
_entity.pdbx_description
1 polymer ?
#
loop_
_entity_poly.entity_id
_entity_poly.type
_entity_poly.pdbx_seq_one_letter_code
_entity_poly.pdbx_strand_id
1 'polypeptide(L)' 'MEPCASVESVKSVSEVYAPVGGEVIESNTPLEDSPERINEDPYGDGWISGSGPPMAPMPRVCWTPLRTQP' A
#
# COMPACT_ATOMS: atom_id res chain seq x y z
N MET A 1 -1.52 17.68 3.92
CA MET A 1 -1.43 16.21 4.05
C MET A 1 -2.74 15.69 3.52
N GLU A 2 -2.74 15.17 2.30
CA GLU A 2 -3.95 14.58 1.70
C GLU A 2 -4.04 13.11 2.12
N PRO A 3 -5.23 12.58 2.41
CA PRO A 3 -5.39 11.16 2.74
C PRO A 3 -5.12 10.31 1.49
N CYS A 4 -4.35 9.23 1.66
CA CYS A 4 -3.98 8.34 0.56
C CYS A 4 -4.99 7.21 0.36
N ALA A 5 -5.76 6.87 1.40
CA ALA A 5 -6.86 5.91 1.33
C ALA A 5 -7.92 6.24 2.38
N SER A 6 -9.13 5.71 2.20
CA SER A 6 -10.21 5.77 3.20
C SER A 6 -10.62 4.35 3.55
N VAL A 7 -10.73 4.06 4.84
CA VAL A 7 -11.22 2.77 5.34
C VAL A 7 -12.57 2.99 5.99
N GLU A 8 -13.59 2.37 5.42
CA GLU A 8 -14.94 2.39 5.95
C GLU A 8 -15.24 1.08 6.70
N SER A 9 -15.75 1.21 7.91
CA SER A 9 -16.27 0.12 8.71
C SER A 9 -17.73 0.39 9.06
N VAL A 10 -18.44 -0.64 9.54
CA VAL A 10 -19.88 -0.58 9.87
C VAL A 10 -20.22 0.51 10.90
N LYS A 11 -19.24 0.98 11.68
CA LYS A 11 -19.42 1.96 12.75
C LYS A 11 -18.61 3.24 12.60
N SER A 12 -17.68 3.32 11.64
CA SER A 12 -16.77 4.45 11.54
C SER A 12 -16.08 4.48 10.18
N VAL A 13 -15.77 5.70 9.76
CA VAL A 13 -14.92 5.98 8.60
C VAL A 13 -13.61 6.56 9.13
N SER A 14 -12.48 6.08 8.63
CA SER A 14 -11.16 6.57 9.02
C SER A 14 -10.32 6.83 7.79
N GLU A 15 -9.77 8.04 7.73
CA GLU A 15 -8.84 8.44 6.68
C GLU A 15 -7.45 7.88 7.00
N VAL A 16 -6.82 7.26 6.00
CA VAL A 16 -5.46 6.72 6.09
C VAL A 16 -4.51 7.73 5.47
N TYR A 17 -3.50 8.11 6.23
CA TYR A 17 -2.47 9.05 5.82
C TYR A 17 -1.15 8.32 5.63
N ALA A 18 -0.46 8.63 4.53
CA ALA A 18 0.86 8.07 4.28
C ALA A 18 1.86 8.58 5.35
N PRO A 19 2.63 7.70 6.00
CA PRO A 19 3.59 8.13 7.03
C PRO A 19 4.79 8.89 6.45
N VAL A 20 5.03 8.74 5.14
CA VAL A 20 6.12 9.37 4.41
C VAL A 20 5.60 9.95 3.09
N GLY A 21 6.27 10.97 2.58
CA GLY A 21 6.03 11.47 1.23
C GLY A 21 6.53 10.46 0.19
N GLY A 22 5.67 10.07 -0.74
CA GLY A 22 5.94 9.08 -1.78
C GLY A 22 4.78 9.00 -2.77
N GLU A 23 4.96 8.26 -3.86
CA GLU A 23 3.88 7.96 -4.80
C GLU A 23 3.32 6.56 -4.52
N VAL A 24 2.01 6.40 -4.61
CA VAL A 24 1.37 5.08 -4.53
C VAL A 24 1.74 4.31 -5.79
N ILE A 25 2.56 3.27 -5.64
CA ILE A 25 3.03 2.45 -6.76
C ILE A 25 2.20 1.18 -6.93
N GLU A 26 1.51 0.76 -5.88
CA GLU A 26 0.71 -0.46 -5.88
C GLU A 26 -0.50 -0.32 -4.94
N SER A 27 -1.63 -0.85 -5.36
CA SER A 27 -2.88 -0.93 -4.60
C SER A 27 -3.33 -2.38 -4.51
N ASN A 28 -3.79 -2.80 -3.32
CA ASN A 28 -4.23 -4.17 -3.09
C ASN A 28 -5.67 -4.37 -3.57
N THR A 29 -5.84 -4.61 -4.88
CA THR A 29 -7.15 -4.85 -5.51
C THR A 29 -7.94 -6.02 -4.91
N PRO A 30 -7.34 -7.10 -4.37
CA PRO A 30 -8.06 -8.12 -3.61
C PRO A 30 -8.91 -7.59 -2.44
N LEU A 31 -8.55 -6.45 -1.83
CA LEU A 31 -9.32 -5.86 -0.74
C LEU A 31 -10.66 -5.26 -1.21
N GLU A 32 -10.82 -5.01 -2.51
CA GLU A 32 -12.10 -4.56 -3.07
C GLU A 32 -13.16 -5.67 -2.97
N ASP A 33 -12.75 -6.93 -3.07
CA ASP A 33 -13.63 -8.11 -3.00
C ASP A 33 -13.68 -8.70 -1.57
N SER A 34 -12.61 -8.56 -0.79
CA SER A 34 -12.47 -9.11 0.56
C SER A 34 -11.88 -8.10 1.56
N PRO A 35 -12.64 -7.06 1.95
CA PRO A 35 -12.16 -6.03 2.89
C PRO A 35 -11.95 -6.57 4.31
N GLU A 36 -12.52 -7.72 4.68
CA GLU A 36 -12.30 -8.34 5.99
C GLU A 36 -10.82 -8.68 6.25
N ARG A 37 -10.03 -8.90 5.20
CA ARG A 37 -8.60 -9.28 5.30
C ARG A 37 -7.76 -8.21 6.00
N ILE A 38 -8.17 -6.94 5.94
CA ILE A 38 -7.55 -5.85 6.71
C ILE A 38 -7.58 -6.16 8.22
N ASN A 39 -8.66 -6.80 8.70
CA ASN A 39 -8.81 -7.15 10.11
C ASN A 39 -8.12 -8.46 10.47
N GLU A 40 -8.09 -9.43 9.55
CA GLU A 40 -7.53 -10.76 9.80
C GLU A 40 -6.00 -10.76 9.72
N ASP A 41 -5.41 -10.08 8.73
CA ASP A 41 -3.97 -10.11 8.48
C ASP A 41 -3.45 -8.74 7.98
N PRO A 42 -3.42 -7.71 8.85
CA PRO A 42 -3.14 -6.33 8.45
C PRO A 42 -1.74 -6.09 7.86
N TYR A 43 -0.77 -6.97 8.16
CA TYR A 43 0.63 -6.83 7.72
C TYR A 43 1.03 -7.75 6.57
N GLY A 44 0.24 -8.79 6.29
CA GLY A 44 0.47 -9.67 5.15
C GLY A 44 -0.45 -9.28 4.00
N ASP A 45 -1.62 -9.91 3.92
CA ASP A 45 -2.54 -9.73 2.78
C ASP A 45 -3.49 -8.53 2.93
N GLY A 46 -3.56 -7.93 4.12
CA GLY A 46 -4.40 -6.77 4.47
C GLY A 46 -3.78 -5.40 4.20
N TRP A 47 -2.65 -5.33 3.48
CA TRP A 47 -1.97 -4.07 3.16
C TRP A 47 -2.81 -3.20 2.22
N ILE A 48 -2.89 -1.89 2.45
CA ILE A 48 -3.82 -1.01 1.72
C ILE A 48 -3.16 -0.48 0.43
N SER A 49 -1.96 0.09 0.55
CA SER A 49 -1.24 0.64 -0.60
C SER A 49 0.26 0.66 -0.33
N GLY A 50 1.05 0.30 -1.33
CA GLY A 50 2.51 0.34 -1.28
C GLY A 50 2.97 1.71 -1.75
N SER A 51 3.60 2.49 -0.87
CA SER A 51 4.26 3.73 -1.25
C SER A 51 5.69 3.44 -1.70
N GLY A 52 6.02 3.83 -2.93
CA GLY A 52 7.41 3.83 -3.41
C GLY A 52 8.18 5.02 -2.84
N PRO A 53 9.52 5.02 -2.94
CA PRO A 53 10.29 6.21 -2.61
C PRO A 53 9.77 7.41 -3.42
N PRO A 54 9.74 8.63 -2.86
CA PRO A 54 9.39 9.81 -3.63
C PRO A 54 10.33 9.85 -4.84
N MET A 55 9.80 10.01 -6.05
CA MET A 55 10.57 10.00 -7.30
C MET A 55 11.79 10.90 -7.22
N ALA A 56 12.91 10.36 -6.73
CA ALA A 56 14.22 10.86 -7.04
C ALA A 56 14.60 10.27 -8.40
N PRO A 57 15.36 10.99 -9.24
CA PRO A 57 15.90 10.41 -10.45
C PRO A 57 16.88 9.30 -10.06
N MET A 58 16.41 8.05 -9.98
CA MET A 58 17.25 6.90 -9.64
C MET A 58 17.53 6.07 -10.90
N PRO A 59 18.78 5.63 -11.13
CA PRO A 59 19.12 4.78 -12.26
C PRO A 59 18.44 3.41 -12.11
N ARG A 60 17.94 2.87 -13.23
CA ARG A 60 17.08 1.65 -13.39
C ARG A 60 17.61 0.34 -12.76
N VAL A 61 18.69 0.35 -11.98
CA VAL A 61 19.43 -0.85 -11.55
C VAL A 61 19.11 -1.34 -10.12
N CYS A 62 18.48 -0.52 -9.26
CA CYS A 62 18.35 -0.87 -7.83
C CYS A 62 17.00 -1.50 -7.43
N TRP A 63 16.03 -1.61 -8.37
CA TRP A 63 14.66 -2.05 -8.07
C TRP A 63 14.26 -3.34 -8.79
N THR A 64 15.20 -4.27 -8.98
CA THR A 64 14.80 -5.66 -9.24
C THR A 64 14.47 -6.29 -7.88
N PRO A 65 13.23 -6.73 -7.61
CA PRO A 65 12.99 -7.59 -6.47
C PRO A 65 13.93 -8.78 -6.63
N LEU A 66 14.65 -9.13 -5.56
CA LEU A 66 15.50 -10.31 -5.49
C LEU A 66 14.61 -11.58 -5.53
N ARG A 67 13.89 -11.76 -6.64
CA ARG A 67 13.03 -12.90 -6.92
C ARG A 67 13.72 -13.67 -8.03
N THR A 68 14.41 -14.71 -7.59
CA THR A 68 14.87 -15.86 -8.38
C THR A 68 16.02 -15.57 -9.36
N GLN A 69 17.26 -15.70 -8.90
CA GLN A 69 18.29 -16.32 -9.73
C GLN A 69 18.23 -17.84 -9.47
N PRO A 70 18.26 -18.70 -10.50
CA PRO A 70 18.51 -20.13 -10.31
C PRO A 70 19.89 -20.40 -9.71
#